data_AF-W1X796-F1
#
_entry.id   AF-W1X796-F1
#
_cell.length_a   1.000
_cell.length_b   1.000
_cell.length_c   1.000
_cell.angle_alpha   90.00
_cell.angle_beta   90.00
_cell.angle_gamma   90.00
#
_symmetry.space_group_name_H-M   'P 1'
#
loop_
_entity.id
_entity.type
_entity.pdbx_description
1 polymer ?
#
loop_
_entity_poly.entity_id
_entity_poly.type
_entity_poly.pdbx_seq_one_letter_code
_entity_poly.pdbx_strand_id
1 'polypeptide(L)'
;KIDGLRNGIDVTTTPEGFKFVYEQFVKAVREKTELASLYGLVQASTFDNEKNLPVDYIPSLLESYPPELIKAYLRGQFTNLTSGTVYHQFDRKLNNCEVHQSY
;
A
#
# COMPACT_ATOMS: atom_id res chain seq x y z
N LYS A 1 0.34 27.35 27.61
CA LYS A 1 -0.41 26.13 27.22
C LYS A 1 -1.79 26.59 26.79
N ILE A 2 -2.27 26.21 25.60
CA ILE A 2 -3.60 26.61 25.10
C ILE A 2 -4.61 25.56 25.59
N ASP A 3 -5.70 25.99 26.21
CA ASP A 3 -6.75 25.08 26.67
C ASP A 3 -7.45 24.41 25.48
N GLY A 4 -7.69 23.10 25.59
CA GLY A 4 -8.30 22.28 24.55
C GLY A 4 -7.36 21.88 23.41
N LEU A 5 -6.11 22.36 23.37
CA LEU A 5 -5.14 21.96 22.36
C LEU A 5 -4.70 20.50 22.61
N ARG A 6 -5.18 19.60 21.77
CA ARG A 6 -4.77 18.20 21.76
C ARG A 6 -3.51 18.05 20.91
N ASN A 7 -2.43 17.55 21.51
CA ASN A 7 -1.25 17.16 20.75
C ASN A 7 -1.60 15.97 19.85
N GLY A 8 -1.26 16.05 18.57
CA GLY A 8 -1.61 15.05 17.56
C GLY A 8 -0.56 14.99 16.47
N ILE A 9 -0.52 13.85 15.79
CA ILE A 9 0.29 13.64 14.59
C ILE A 9 -0.61 13.08 13.51
N ASP A 10 -0.41 13.52 12.28
CA ASP A 10 -1.05 12.94 11.10
C ASP A 10 -0.01 12.17 10.30
N VAL A 11 -0.36 10.96 9.89
CA VAL A 11 0.50 10.08 9.09
C VAL A 11 -0.24 9.71 7.83
N THR A 12 0.37 9.96 6.67
CA THR A 12 -0.15 9.56 5.36
C THR A 12 0.81 8.56 4.73
N THR A 13 0.30 7.42 4.26
CA THR A 13 1.12 6.39 3.63
C THR A 13 0.29 5.52 2.68
N THR A 14 0.95 4.86 1.74
CA THR A 14 0.38 3.72 1.03
C THR A 14 0.48 2.50 1.96
N PRO A 15 -0.60 1.74 2.20
CA PRO A 15 -0.62 0.64 3.16
C PRO A 15 0.10 -0.62 2.65
N GLU A 16 1.41 -0.52 2.49
CA GLU A 16 2.28 -1.60 2.04
C GLU A 16 2.72 -2.50 3.21
N GLY A 17 2.14 -3.69 3.29
CA GLY A 17 2.48 -4.64 4.34
C GLY A 17 1.88 -4.31 5.71
N PHE A 18 2.17 -5.19 6.67
CA PHE A 18 1.67 -5.10 8.05
C PHE A 18 2.74 -4.53 8.99
N LYS A 19 3.19 -3.30 8.70
CA LYS A 19 4.24 -2.59 9.46
C LYS A 19 3.62 -1.62 10.49
N PHE A 20 4.40 -0.66 10.99
CA PHE A 20 4.02 0.30 12.04
C PHE A 20 2.58 0.84 11.93
N VAL A 21 2.15 1.34 10.77
CA VAL A 21 0.80 1.94 10.64
C VAL A 21 -0.29 0.89 10.87
N TYR A 22 -0.14 -0.31 10.33
CA TYR A 22 -1.07 -1.41 10.61
C TYR A 22 -1.01 -1.82 12.09
N GLU A 23 0.19 -1.97 12.64
CA GLU A 23 0.38 -2.38 14.04
C GLU A 23 -0.27 -1.39 15.01
N GLN A 24 -0.08 -0.09 14.78
CA GLN A 24 -0.52 0.95 15.68
C GLN A 24 -1.99 1.32 15.51
N PHE A 25 -2.45 1.49 14.26
CA PHE A 25 -3.78 2.04 13.97
C PHE A 25 -4.85 0.97 13.74
N VAL A 26 -4.45 -0.29 13.50
CA VAL A 26 -5.39 -1.40 13.29
C VAL A 26 -5.25 -2.46 14.38
N LYS A 27 -4.07 -3.08 14.51
CA LYS A 27 -3.88 -4.22 15.41
C LYS A 27 -3.99 -3.80 16.88
N ALA A 28 -3.25 -2.79 17.32
CA ALA A 28 -3.27 -2.33 18.71
C ALA A 28 -4.66 -1.83 19.13
N VAL A 29 -5.37 -1.09 18.27
CA VAL A 29 -6.74 -0.62 18.55
C VAL A 29 -7.72 -1.78 18.69
N ARG A 30 -7.59 -2.82 17.87
CA ARG A 30 -8.41 -4.05 17.98
C ARG A 30 -8.13 -4.82 19.25
N GLU A 31 -6.87 -4.88 19.69
CA GLU A 31 -6.45 -5.58 20.92
C GLU A 31 -6.80 -4.77 22.18
N LYS A 32 -6.80 -3.45 22.09
CA LYS A 32 -6.96 -2.50 23.20
C LYS A 32 -7.93 -1.40 22.82
N THR A 33 -9.22 -1.66 23.05
CA THR A 33 -10.32 -0.78 22.61
C THR A 33 -10.25 0.64 23.18
N GLU A 34 -9.60 0.86 24.32
CA GLU A 34 -9.36 2.18 24.90
C GLU A 34 -8.53 3.10 23.98
N LEU A 35 -7.72 2.51 23.10
CA LEU A 35 -6.90 3.23 22.12
C LEU A 35 -7.72 3.79 20.95
N ALA A 36 -8.99 3.36 20.75
CA ALA A 36 -9.84 3.87 19.68
C ALA A 36 -10.13 5.37 19.81
N SER A 37 -10.07 5.92 21.02
CA SER A 37 -10.20 7.36 21.27
C SER A 37 -8.94 8.16 20.89
N LEU A 38 -7.81 7.48 20.73
CA LEU A 38 -6.47 8.06 20.51
C LEU A 38 -6.00 7.96 19.07
N TYR A 39 -6.37 6.89 18.36
CA TYR A 39 -5.93 6.62 16.99
C TYR A 39 -7.12 6.55 16.04
N GLY A 40 -7.07 7.36 14.98
CA GLY A 40 -8.01 7.33 13.87
C GLY A 40 -7.35 6.84 12.59
N LEU A 41 -8.08 6.09 11.77
CA LEU A 41 -7.65 5.64 10.47
C LEU A 41 -8.71 5.99 9.43
N VAL A 42 -8.29 6.66 8.37
CA VAL A 42 -9.11 6.88 7.16
C VAL A 42 -8.44 6.14 6.02
N GLN A 43 -9.21 5.31 5.32
CA GLN A 43 -8.77 4.64 4.10
C GLN A 43 -9.48 5.28 2.91
N ALA A 44 -8.72 5.61 1.88
CA ALA A 44 -9.23 6.21 0.65
C ALA A 44 -8.74 5.38 -0.54
N SER A 45 -9.64 5.14 -1.48
CA SER A 45 -9.34 4.47 -2.73
C SER A 45 -8.98 5.50 -3.80
N THR A 46 -8.04 5.16 -4.68
CA THR A 46 -7.77 5.97 -5.89
C THR A 46 -9.04 6.10 -6.74
N PHE A 47 -9.89 5.06 -6.75
CA PHE A 47 -11.18 5.07 -7.44
C PHE A 47 -12.14 6.14 -6.88
N ASP A 48 -12.03 6.52 -5.60
CA ASP A 48 -12.88 7.57 -5.01
C ASP A 48 -12.58 8.94 -5.64
N ASN A 49 -11.39 9.11 -6.21
CA ASN A 49 -10.92 10.34 -6.85
C ASN A 49 -10.87 10.23 -8.39
N GLU A 50 -11.44 9.18 -8.98
CA GLU A 50 -11.31 8.87 -10.41
C GLU A 50 -11.68 10.05 -11.33
N LYS A 51 -12.72 10.82 -10.97
CA LYS A 51 -13.18 11.99 -11.75
C LYS A 51 -12.12 13.07 -11.93
N ASN A 52 -11.11 13.12 -11.08
CA ASN A 52 -10.03 14.10 -11.11
C ASN A 52 -8.73 13.54 -11.69
N LEU A 53 -8.74 12.30 -12.19
CA LEU A 53 -7.58 11.61 -12.74
C LEU A 53 -7.64 11.55 -14.27
N PRO A 54 -6.49 11.49 -14.95
CA PRO A 54 -6.44 11.10 -16.36
C PRO A 54 -7.11 9.74 -16.58
N VAL A 55 -7.77 9.58 -17.73
CA VAL A 55 -8.55 8.37 -18.09
C VAL A 55 -7.68 7.10 -18.08
N ASP A 56 -6.40 7.23 -18.40
CA ASP A 56 -5.44 6.15 -18.47
C ASP A 56 -4.68 5.90 -17.16
N TYR A 57 -4.84 6.75 -16.14
CA TYR A 57 -4.06 6.66 -14.90
C TYR A 57 -4.20 5.30 -14.18
N ILE A 58 -5.43 4.85 -13.95
CA ILE A 58 -5.70 3.58 -13.28
C ILE A 58 -5.30 2.38 -14.17
N PRO A 59 -5.66 2.33 -15.46
CA PRO A 59 -5.17 1.29 -16.39
C PRO A 59 -3.64 1.17 -16.43
N SER A 60 -2.91 2.28 -16.56
CA SER A 60 -1.45 2.26 -16.63
C SER A 60 -0.82 1.72 -15.33
N LEU A 61 -1.42 2.03 -14.17
CA LEU A 61 -1.00 1.46 -12.90
C LEU A 61 -1.22 -0.07 -12.87
N LEU A 62 -2.37 -0.57 -13.33
CA LEU A 62 -2.63 -2.01 -13.40
C LEU A 62 -1.64 -2.76 -14.30
N GLU A 63 -1.19 -2.14 -15.38
CA GLU A 63 -0.18 -2.71 -16.29
C GLU A 63 1.23 -2.69 -15.70
N SER A 64 1.55 -1.69 -14.88
CA SER A 64 2.91 -1.45 -14.39
C SER A 64 3.27 -2.25 -13.13
N TYR A 65 2.28 -2.71 -12.36
CA TYR A 65 2.51 -3.31 -11.04
C TYR A 65 1.97 -4.74 -10.93
N PRO A 66 2.64 -5.61 -10.16
CA PRO A 66 2.09 -6.92 -9.80
C PRO A 66 0.71 -6.80 -9.15
N PRO A 67 -0.22 -7.75 -9.39
CA PRO A 67 -1.58 -7.69 -8.86
C PRO A 67 -1.69 -7.53 -7.34
N GLU A 68 -0.72 -8.02 -6.57
CA GLU A 68 -0.73 -7.90 -5.10
C GLU A 68 -0.25 -6.53 -4.60
N LEU A 69 0.68 -5.89 -5.31
CA LEU A 69 1.12 -4.54 -4.98
C LEU A 69 0.05 -3.53 -5.36
N ILE A 70 -0.54 -3.66 -6.55
CA ILE A 70 -1.44 -2.64 -7.07
C ILE A 70 -2.73 -2.46 -6.27
N LYS A 71 -3.15 -3.49 -5.54
CA LYS A 71 -4.28 -3.40 -4.59
C LYS A 71 -4.01 -2.36 -3.49
N ALA A 72 -2.79 -2.28 -2.95
CA ALA A 72 -2.46 -1.31 -1.92
C ALA A 72 -2.55 0.12 -2.46
N TYR A 73 -2.01 0.34 -3.66
CA TYR A 73 -2.02 1.64 -4.35
C TYR A 73 -3.42 2.09 -4.77
N LEU A 74 -4.20 1.19 -5.37
CA LEU A 74 -5.51 1.57 -5.90
C LEU A 74 -6.61 1.59 -4.84
N ARG A 75 -6.60 0.67 -3.87
CA ARG A 75 -7.70 0.53 -2.91
C ARG A 75 -7.37 1.08 -1.51
N GLY A 76 -6.12 1.48 -1.26
CA GLY A 76 -5.71 1.94 0.07
C GLY A 76 -5.88 0.87 1.14
N GLN A 77 -5.60 -0.40 0.82
CA GLN A 77 -5.74 -1.55 1.74
C GLN A 77 -4.38 -2.15 2.10
N PHE A 78 -4.24 -2.59 3.36
CA PHE A 78 -3.05 -3.33 3.80
C PHE A 78 -2.96 -4.68 3.08
N THR A 79 -1.88 -4.90 2.33
CA THR A 79 -1.64 -6.15 1.59
C THR A 79 -0.46 -6.93 2.15
N ASN A 80 -0.48 -8.26 2.03
CA ASN A 80 0.67 -9.08 2.38
C ASN A 80 1.69 -9.05 1.24
N LEU A 81 2.83 -8.39 1.46
CA LEU A 81 3.90 -8.27 0.47
C LEU A 81 5.11 -9.18 0.76
N THR A 82 5.10 -9.87 1.90
CA THR A 82 6.25 -10.66 2.39
C THR A 82 6.10 -12.16 2.16
N SER A 83 4.88 -12.64 1.86
CA SER A 83 4.63 -14.05 1.59
C SER A 83 4.61 -14.32 0.09
N GLY A 84 5.60 -15.06 -0.41
CA GLY A 84 5.72 -15.45 -1.81
C GLY A 84 7.16 -15.36 -2.33
N THR A 85 7.41 -15.83 -3.56
CA THR A 85 8.68 -15.59 -4.25
C THR A 85 8.82 -14.10 -4.58
N VAL A 86 9.96 -13.50 -4.20
CA VAL A 86 10.30 -12.08 -4.46
C VAL A 86 10.11 -11.70 -5.93
N TYR A 87 10.28 -12.67 -6.84
CA TYR A 87 10.06 -12.55 -8.28
C TYR A 87 9.06 -13.59 -8.81
N HIS A 88 7.85 -13.64 -8.26
CA HIS A 88 6.81 -14.56 -8.75
C HIS A 88 6.39 -14.31 -10.21
N GLN A 89 6.57 -13.09 -10.73
CA GLN A 89 6.29 -12.75 -12.14
C GLN A 89 7.47 -12.99 -13.09
N PHE A 90 8.63 -13.43 -12.60
CA PHE A 90 9.75 -13.77 -13.47
C PHE A 90 9.44 -15.06 -14.24
N ASP A 91 9.17 -14.90 -15.52
CA ASP A 91 9.08 -16.01 -16.48
C ASP A 91 10.43 -16.18 -17.20
N ARG A 92 11.03 -17.38 -17.12
CA ARG A 92 12.34 -17.70 -17.73
C ARG A 92 12.35 -17.59 -19.25
N LYS A 93 11.21 -17.69 -19.94
CA LYS A 93 11.14 -17.53 -21.39
C LYS A 93 11.04 -16.06 -21.77
N LEU A 94 10.27 -15.28 -21.00
CA LEU A 94 10.01 -13.87 -21.32
C LEU A 94 11.10 -12.92 -20.83
N ASN A 95 11.78 -13.26 -19.72
CA ASN A 95 12.65 -12.33 -18.99
C ASN A 95 14.12 -12.76 -18.96
N ASN A 96 14.50 -13.85 -19.64
CA ASN A 96 15.89 -14.31 -19.70
C ASN A 96 16.69 -13.52 -20.75
N CYS A 97 17.90 -13.12 -20.42
CA CYS A 97 18.86 -12.53 -21.35
C CYS A 97 20.04 -13.47 -21.54
N GLU A 98 20.27 -13.93 -22.77
CA GLU A 98 21.48 -14.69 -23.12
C GLU A 98 22.55 -13.72 -23.60
N VAL A 99 23.73 -13.74 -22.96
CA VAL A 99 24.89 -12.97 -23.42
C VAL A 99 25.56 -13.77 -24.53
N HIS A 100 25.46 -13.27 -25.76
CA HIS A 100 26.17 -13.85 -26.90
C HIS A 100 27.66 -13.51 -26.78
N GLN A 101 28.48 -14.45 -26.28
CA GLN A 101 29.93 -14.34 -26.38
C GLN A 101 30.37 -14.86 -27.75
N SER A 102 30.69 -13.95 -28.67
CA SER A 102 31.41 -14.26 -29.90
C SER A 102 32.90 -14.42 -29.57
N TYR A 103 33.43 -15.63 -29.79
CA TYR A 103 34.86 -15.91 -29.82
C TYR A 103 35.46 -15.63 -31.20
#